data_AF-A0A958B4L9-F1
#
_entry.id   AF-A0A958B4L9-F1
#
_cell.length_a   1.000
_cell.length_b   1.000
_cell.length_c   1.000
_cell.angle_alpha   90.00
_cell.angle_beta   90.00
_cell.angle_gamma   90.00
#
_symmetry.space_group_name_H-M   'P 1'
#
loop_
_entity.id
_entity.type
_entity.pdbx_description
1 polymer ?
#
loop_
_entity_poly.entity_id
_entity_poly.type
_entity_poly.pdbx_seq_one_letter_code
_entity_poly.pdbx_strand_id
1 'polypeptide(L)'
;MAETNQPWLGKRVDILDKGWVELQDVMGDDNAIVAAARASFLGESKGAERDKRLLFYLLRHRHTTPFEMVEFKFRVRAPVVVWWQWVRHRTWNFNAQSGRYTPFQEEDFYVVAADGWRLQAADNKQASEGFLEDGGWLTEALAKHYDEGYRLYQQALEAGIAREQARLFLAGFGVYYTWVAKIDAHNLMRFLSL
;
A
#
# COMPACT_ATOMS: atom_id res chain seq x y z
N MET A 1 31.77 -6.18 -1.33
CA MET A 1 30.31 -6.12 -1.12
C MET A 1 29.76 -5.46 -2.37
N ALA A 2 28.99 -6.18 -3.19
CA ALA A 2 28.42 -5.59 -4.38
C ALA A 2 27.48 -4.46 -3.93
N GLU A 3 27.73 -3.23 -4.37
CA GLU A 3 26.79 -2.12 -4.20
C GLU A 3 25.50 -2.53 -4.90
N THR A 4 24.49 -2.92 -4.13
CA THR A 4 23.15 -3.16 -4.64
C THR A 4 22.64 -1.82 -5.12
N ASN A 5 22.77 -1.56 -6.42
CA ASN A 5 22.32 -0.35 -7.08
C ASN A 5 20.79 -0.34 -7.14
N GLN A 6 20.14 -0.21 -5.98
CA GLN A 6 18.69 -0.14 -5.86
C GLN A 6 18.28 1.33 -5.73
N PRO A 7 17.98 2.02 -6.85
CA PRO A 7 17.75 3.46 -6.84
C PRO A 7 16.50 3.87 -6.07
N TRP A 8 15.66 2.92 -5.64
CA TRP A 8 14.41 3.16 -4.94
C TRP A 8 14.47 2.89 -3.43
N LEU A 9 15.55 2.30 -2.94
CA LEU A 9 15.68 2.01 -1.52
C LEU A 9 15.66 3.31 -0.69
N GLY A 10 14.76 3.38 0.29
CA GLY A 10 14.53 4.57 1.11
C GLY A 10 13.80 5.71 0.38
N LYS A 11 13.43 5.55 -0.90
CA LYS A 11 12.65 6.56 -1.61
C LYS A 11 11.18 6.43 -1.30
N ARG A 12 10.54 7.58 -1.17
CA ARG A 12 9.10 7.75 -1.00
C ARG A 12 8.46 8.20 -2.30
N VAL A 13 7.29 7.64 -2.60
CA VAL A 13 6.38 8.09 -3.66
C VAL A 13 5.06 8.50 -3.01
N ASP A 14 4.68 9.76 -3.19
CA ASP A 14 3.43 10.29 -2.64
C ASP A 14 2.23 9.81 -3.48
N ILE A 15 1.11 9.53 -2.80
CA ILE A 15 -0.14 9.07 -3.40
C ILE A 15 -1.32 9.77 -2.72
N LEU A 16 -2.43 9.93 -3.44
CA LEU A 16 -3.61 10.65 -2.94
C LEU A 16 -3.23 12.08 -2.50
N ASP A 17 -3.87 12.62 -1.48
CA ASP A 17 -3.58 13.94 -0.92
C ASP A 17 -2.42 13.93 0.08
N LYS A 18 -2.31 12.88 0.92
CA LYS A 18 -1.38 12.80 2.06
C LYS A 18 -0.79 11.39 2.26
N GLY A 19 -1.08 10.47 1.35
CA GLY A 19 -0.59 9.11 1.39
C GLY A 19 0.79 8.97 0.76
N TRP A 20 1.46 7.86 1.02
CA TRP A 20 2.74 7.55 0.39
C TRP A 20 3.12 6.07 0.51
N VAL A 21 4.01 5.63 -0.36
CA VAL A 21 4.66 4.32 -0.33
C VAL A 21 6.17 4.51 -0.31
N GLU A 22 6.86 3.82 0.58
CA GLU A 22 8.30 3.89 0.75
C GLU A 22 8.91 2.49 0.76
N LEU A 23 9.86 2.23 -0.13
CA LEU A 23 10.58 0.95 -0.14
C LEU A 23 11.64 0.96 0.98
N GLN A 24 11.43 0.17 2.02
CA GLN A 24 12.32 0.11 3.19
C GLN A 24 13.50 -0.82 2.97
N ASP A 25 13.25 -1.95 2.29
CA ASP A 25 14.22 -3.04 2.21
C ASP A 25 13.86 -3.98 1.06
N VAL A 26 14.87 -4.63 0.51
CA VAL A 26 14.73 -5.67 -0.50
C VAL A 26 15.75 -6.76 -0.21
N MET A 27 15.27 -8.00 -0.14
CA MET A 27 16.13 -9.18 -0.04
C MET A 27 16.15 -9.87 -1.40
N GLY A 28 17.34 -10.05 -1.97
CA GLY A 28 17.53 -10.69 -3.26
C GLY A 28 17.36 -9.73 -4.45
N ASP A 29 17.65 -10.27 -5.62
CA ASP A 29 17.57 -9.61 -6.92
C ASP A 29 17.27 -10.68 -7.99
N ASP A 30 17.34 -10.29 -9.26
CA ASP A 30 17.21 -11.22 -10.39
C ASP A 30 18.16 -12.43 -10.32
N ASN A 31 19.36 -12.26 -9.74
CA ASN A 31 20.32 -13.35 -9.58
C ASN A 31 19.87 -14.35 -8.51
N ALA A 32 19.22 -13.90 -7.44
CA ALA A 32 18.64 -14.78 -6.44
C ALA A 32 17.59 -15.73 -7.05
N ILE A 33 16.76 -15.22 -7.96
CA ILE A 33 15.77 -16.02 -8.70
C ILE A 33 16.46 -17.04 -9.61
N VAL A 34 17.48 -16.61 -10.36
CA VAL A 34 18.24 -17.47 -11.27
C VAL A 34 18.98 -18.58 -10.50
N ALA A 35 19.63 -18.23 -9.39
CA ALA A 35 20.35 -19.16 -8.53
C ALA A 35 19.38 -20.21 -7.94
N ALA A 36 18.22 -19.78 -7.44
CA ALA A 36 17.18 -20.67 -6.92
C ALA A 36 16.64 -21.62 -8.01
N ALA A 37 16.37 -21.11 -9.22
CA ALA A 37 15.93 -21.93 -10.35
C ALA A 37 16.99 -22.94 -10.82
N ARG A 38 18.28 -22.66 -10.55
CA ARG A 38 19.43 -23.51 -10.89
C ARG A 38 19.98 -24.30 -9.72
N ALA A 39 19.22 -24.47 -8.64
CA ALA A 39 19.69 -25.21 -7.45
C ALA A 39 20.23 -26.62 -7.79
N SER A 40 19.68 -27.30 -8.81
CA SER A 40 20.18 -28.59 -9.31
C SER A 40 21.53 -28.53 -10.04
N PHE A 41 21.99 -27.34 -10.45
CA PHE A 41 23.26 -27.08 -11.16
C PHE A 41 24.20 -26.18 -10.34
N LEU A 42 24.14 -26.25 -9.01
CA LEU A 42 24.96 -25.45 -8.09
C LEU A 42 24.78 -23.92 -8.20
N GLY A 43 23.67 -23.46 -8.80
CA GLY A 43 23.27 -22.04 -8.76
C GLY A 43 24.12 -21.07 -9.59
N GLU A 44 25.06 -21.55 -10.42
CA GLU A 44 25.97 -20.67 -11.16
C GLU A 44 25.25 -19.83 -12.24
N SER A 45 25.60 -18.54 -12.31
CA SER A 45 25.25 -17.67 -13.44
C SER A 45 25.88 -18.21 -14.73
N LYS A 46 25.15 -18.14 -15.83
CA LYS A 46 25.62 -18.55 -17.17
C LYS A 46 25.81 -17.33 -18.09
N GLY A 47 25.87 -16.14 -17.50
CA GLY A 47 25.96 -14.84 -18.19
C GLY A 47 24.60 -14.14 -18.34
N ALA A 48 24.63 -12.80 -18.32
CA ALA A 48 23.45 -11.93 -18.24
C ALA A 48 22.34 -12.26 -19.25
N GLU A 49 22.69 -12.50 -20.52
CA GLU A 49 21.72 -12.83 -21.56
C GLU A 49 21.01 -14.18 -21.34
N ARG A 50 21.74 -15.19 -20.85
CA ARG A 50 21.16 -16.51 -20.56
C ARG A 50 20.29 -16.46 -19.31
N ASP A 51 20.71 -15.67 -18.32
CA ASP A 51 19.99 -15.48 -17.06
C ASP A 51 18.68 -14.72 -17.29
N LYS A 52 18.71 -13.66 -18.09
CA LYS A 52 17.51 -12.93 -18.54
C LYS A 52 16.54 -13.84 -19.31
N ARG A 53 17.04 -14.64 -20.26
CA ARG A 53 16.21 -15.60 -20.98
C ARG A 53 15.56 -16.62 -20.04
N LEU A 54 16.28 -17.08 -19.03
CA LEU A 54 15.75 -17.98 -18.01
C LEU A 54 14.62 -17.32 -17.21
N LEU A 55 14.81 -16.09 -16.73
CA LEU A 55 13.75 -15.36 -16.00
C LEU A 55 12.45 -15.26 -16.80
N PHE A 56 12.52 -14.83 -18.06
CA PHE A 56 11.34 -14.75 -18.92
C PHE A 56 10.74 -16.13 -19.23
N TYR A 57 11.58 -17.16 -19.38
CA TYR A 57 11.12 -18.52 -19.55
C TYR A 57 10.31 -19.00 -18.34
N LEU A 58 10.83 -18.79 -17.12
CA LEU A 58 10.15 -19.15 -15.86
C LEU A 58 8.82 -18.43 -15.73
N LEU A 59 8.80 -17.11 -15.98
CA LEU A 59 7.58 -16.30 -15.91
C LEU A 59 6.52 -16.77 -16.90
N ARG A 60 6.90 -17.03 -18.17
CA ARG A 60 5.99 -17.50 -19.22
C ARG A 60 5.38 -18.86 -18.91
N HIS A 61 6.15 -19.76 -18.30
CA HIS A 61 5.69 -21.11 -17.96
C HIS A 61 5.12 -21.20 -16.54
N ARG A 62 4.94 -20.05 -15.86
CA ARG A 62 4.41 -19.97 -14.48
C ARG A 62 5.20 -20.84 -13.49
N HIS A 63 6.51 -20.93 -13.67
CA HIS A 63 7.39 -21.53 -12.67
C HIS A 63 7.70 -20.45 -11.62
N THR A 64 6.81 -20.34 -10.63
CA THR A 64 6.73 -19.18 -9.73
C THR A 64 7.60 -19.30 -8.48
N THR A 65 7.88 -20.51 -7.99
CA THR A 65 8.64 -20.73 -6.74
C THR A 65 9.99 -20.01 -6.69
N PRO A 66 10.81 -19.94 -7.77
CA PRO A 66 12.05 -19.16 -7.73
C PRO A 66 11.84 -17.65 -7.46
N PHE A 67 10.69 -17.08 -7.83
CA PHE A 67 10.37 -15.67 -7.58
C PHE A 67 9.99 -15.40 -6.11
N GLU A 68 9.64 -16.42 -5.34
CA GLU A 68 9.37 -16.27 -3.90
C GLU A 68 10.65 -16.01 -3.08
N MET A 69 11.83 -16.18 -3.70
CA MET A 69 13.14 -15.96 -3.06
C MET A 69 13.57 -14.48 -3.04
N VAL A 70 12.78 -13.59 -3.63
CA VAL A 70 12.99 -12.14 -3.58
C VAL A 70 11.86 -11.51 -2.78
N GLU A 71 12.20 -10.72 -1.76
CA GLU A 71 11.26 -10.12 -0.82
C GLU A 71 11.39 -8.60 -0.79
N PHE A 72 10.26 -7.93 -0.64
CA PHE A 72 10.14 -6.48 -0.56
C PHE A 72 9.50 -6.10 0.77
N LYS A 73 10.05 -5.09 1.43
CA LYS A 73 9.47 -4.49 2.63
C LYS A 73 9.17 -3.03 2.36
N PHE A 74 7.92 -2.65 2.58
CA PHE A 74 7.41 -1.31 2.38
C PHE A 74 6.98 -0.71 3.71
N ARG A 75 7.04 0.63 3.77
CA ARG A 75 6.28 1.42 4.72
C ARG A 75 5.27 2.23 3.92
N VAL A 76 4.01 2.16 4.30
CA VAL A 76 2.91 2.73 3.52
C VAL A 76 2.03 3.55 4.44
N ARG A 77 1.66 4.75 4.01
CA ARG A 77 0.60 5.56 4.61
C ARG A 77 -0.56 5.62 3.64
N ALA A 78 -1.69 5.04 4.03
CA ALA A 78 -2.91 4.97 3.22
C ALA A 78 -4.16 5.07 4.10
N PRO A 79 -5.30 5.52 3.56
CA PRO A 79 -6.55 5.59 4.31
C PRO A 79 -7.14 4.20 4.53
N VAL A 80 -7.98 4.05 5.56
CA VAL A 80 -8.62 2.78 5.92
C VAL A 80 -9.35 2.12 4.76
N VAL A 81 -10.04 2.89 3.92
CA VAL A 81 -10.70 2.36 2.71
C VAL A 81 -9.74 1.61 1.77
N VAL A 82 -8.50 2.07 1.64
CA VAL A 82 -7.46 1.40 0.84
C VAL A 82 -6.95 0.16 1.58
N TRP A 83 -6.67 0.29 2.88
CA TRP A 83 -6.21 -0.83 3.69
C TRP A 83 -7.18 -2.01 3.67
N TRP A 84 -8.49 -1.77 3.71
CA TRP A 84 -9.51 -2.83 3.69
C TRP A 84 -9.51 -3.66 2.42
N GLN A 85 -9.10 -3.09 1.28
CA GLN A 85 -8.90 -3.85 0.06
C GLN A 85 -7.54 -4.57 0.10
N TRP A 86 -6.48 -3.87 0.53
CA TRP A 86 -5.13 -4.43 0.56
C TRP A 86 -5.00 -5.66 1.47
N VAL A 87 -5.62 -5.66 2.65
CA VAL A 87 -5.54 -6.81 3.60
C VAL A 87 -6.20 -8.09 3.09
N ARG A 88 -6.96 -8.02 1.99
CA ARG A 88 -7.55 -9.21 1.35
C ARG A 88 -6.48 -10.10 0.70
N HIS A 89 -5.31 -9.55 0.42
CA HIS A 89 -4.18 -10.27 -0.15
C HIS A 89 -3.39 -10.96 0.96
N ARG A 90 -3.84 -12.15 1.34
CA ARG A 90 -3.38 -12.92 2.51
C ARG A 90 -1.89 -13.33 2.52
N THR A 91 -1.19 -13.18 1.39
CA THR A 91 0.26 -13.47 1.29
C THR A 91 1.14 -12.30 1.69
N TRP A 92 0.57 -11.11 1.91
CA TRP A 92 1.26 -10.01 2.56
C TRP A 92 1.39 -10.23 4.07
N ASN A 93 2.48 -9.73 4.63
CA ASN A 93 2.70 -9.66 6.06
C ASN A 93 2.59 -8.20 6.50
N PHE A 94 1.67 -7.89 7.42
CA PHE A 94 1.40 -6.52 7.85
C PHE A 94 1.73 -6.30 9.32
N ASN A 95 2.23 -5.11 9.64
CA ASN A 95 2.25 -4.58 10.99
C ASN A 95 1.66 -3.16 10.98
N ALA A 96 0.58 -2.98 11.72
CA ALA A 96 -0.24 -1.77 11.69
C ALA A 96 0.11 -0.82 12.84
N GLN A 97 0.22 0.47 12.56
CA GLN A 97 0.12 1.49 13.60
C GLN A 97 -1.20 1.33 14.36
N SER A 98 -1.13 1.32 15.69
CA SER A 98 -2.30 1.19 16.56
C SER A 98 -2.76 2.56 17.04
N GLY A 99 -3.98 2.96 16.65
CA GLY A 99 -4.66 4.15 17.14
C GLY A 99 -5.03 4.10 18.63
N ARG A 100 -4.71 3.01 19.35
CA ARG A 100 -4.84 2.93 20.81
C ARG A 100 -3.66 3.61 21.51
N TYR A 101 -2.47 3.61 20.89
CA TYR A 101 -1.23 4.10 21.51
C TYR A 101 -0.83 5.50 21.04
N THR A 102 -1.21 5.89 19.82
CA THR A 102 -0.92 7.22 19.27
C THR A 102 -2.23 7.98 19.02
N PRO A 103 -2.40 9.21 19.53
CA PRO A 103 -3.55 10.04 19.18
C PRO A 103 -3.51 10.45 17.70
N PHE A 104 -4.69 10.58 17.09
CA PHE A 104 -4.81 11.07 15.71
C PHE A 104 -4.70 12.59 15.68
N GLN A 105 -4.16 13.11 14.59
CA GLN A 105 -4.09 14.54 14.29
C GLN A 105 -5.20 14.92 13.31
N GLU A 106 -5.55 16.21 13.26
CA GLU A 106 -6.57 16.76 12.37
C GLU A 106 -6.25 16.50 10.89
N GLU A 107 -4.98 16.44 10.52
CA GLU A 107 -4.53 16.23 9.14
C GLU A 107 -4.46 14.73 8.74
N ASP A 108 -4.86 13.81 9.62
CA ASP A 108 -4.80 12.37 9.37
C ASP A 108 -5.97 11.83 8.51
N PHE A 109 -6.72 12.67 7.78
CA PHE A 109 -7.88 12.21 6.98
C PHE A 109 -7.71 12.48 5.48
N TYR A 110 -8.09 11.49 4.66
CA TYR A 110 -8.14 11.55 3.20
C TYR A 110 -9.28 12.44 2.74
N VAL A 111 -8.95 13.54 2.07
CA VAL A 111 -9.92 14.46 1.47
C VAL A 111 -9.86 14.33 -0.04
N VAL A 112 -11.00 14.04 -0.66
CA VAL A 112 -11.12 13.96 -2.13
C VAL A 112 -11.03 15.37 -2.70
N ALA A 113 -10.13 15.60 -3.65
CA ALA A 113 -10.03 16.88 -4.36
C ALA A 113 -11.30 17.18 -5.17
N ALA A 114 -11.53 18.46 -5.50
CA ALA A 114 -12.75 18.90 -6.18
C ALA A 114 -12.99 18.18 -7.52
N ASP A 115 -11.92 17.83 -8.23
CA ASP A 115 -11.89 17.09 -9.49
C ASP A 115 -11.70 15.56 -9.32
N GLY A 116 -11.57 15.09 -8.07
CA GLY A 116 -11.31 13.68 -7.74
C GLY A 116 -12.56 12.83 -7.51
N TRP A 117 -13.74 13.45 -7.45
CA TRP A 117 -15.01 12.74 -7.22
C TRP A 117 -15.40 11.94 -8.45
N ARG A 118 -15.50 10.62 -8.31
CA ARG A 118 -15.89 9.72 -9.41
C ARG A 118 -17.39 9.48 -9.42
N LEU A 119 -17.97 9.37 -10.62
CA LEU A 119 -19.38 9.01 -10.78
C LEU A 119 -19.56 7.49 -10.72
N GLN A 120 -20.78 7.06 -10.42
CA GLN A 120 -21.13 5.64 -10.38
C GLN A 120 -21.26 5.10 -11.81
N ALA A 121 -20.53 4.02 -12.12
CA ALA A 121 -20.68 3.35 -13.42
C ALA A 121 -22.03 2.63 -13.53
N ALA A 122 -22.59 2.62 -14.74
CA ALA A 122 -23.82 1.88 -15.04
C ALA A 122 -23.63 0.34 -14.99
N ASP A 123 -22.41 -0.15 -15.27
CA ASP A 123 -22.03 -1.55 -15.08
C ASP A 123 -21.19 -1.73 -13.81
N ASN A 124 -21.62 -2.66 -12.94
CA ASN A 124 -20.93 -3.04 -11.72
C ASN A 124 -19.51 -3.57 -11.94
N LYS A 125 -19.13 -4.00 -13.16
CA LYS A 125 -17.78 -4.51 -13.46
C LYS A 125 -16.68 -3.45 -13.29
N GLN A 126 -16.98 -2.17 -13.50
CA GLN A 126 -15.99 -1.09 -13.36
C GLN A 126 -16.25 -0.22 -12.12
N ALA A 127 -17.39 -0.41 -11.43
CA ALA A 127 -17.84 0.23 -10.20
C ALA A 127 -17.90 1.77 -10.18
N SER A 128 -17.11 2.47 -10.99
CA SER A 128 -17.07 3.93 -11.12
C SER A 128 -16.61 4.35 -12.53
N GLU A 129 -17.12 5.47 -13.02
CA GLU A 129 -16.78 6.02 -14.34
C GLU A 129 -16.73 7.54 -14.28
N GLY A 130 -15.93 8.15 -15.15
CA GLY A 130 -15.82 9.62 -15.23
C GLY A 130 -15.48 10.31 -13.91
N PHE A 131 -15.63 11.63 -13.92
CA PHE A 131 -15.50 12.50 -12.76
C PHE A 131 -16.69 13.46 -12.72
N LEU A 132 -17.11 13.84 -11.52
CA LEU A 132 -18.10 14.88 -11.32
C LEU A 132 -17.46 16.23 -11.66
N GLU A 133 -18.12 17.00 -12.52
CA GLU A 133 -17.77 18.40 -12.76
C GLU A 133 -18.15 19.24 -11.53
N ASP A 134 -17.28 20.18 -11.14
CA ASP A 134 -17.50 21.11 -10.02
C ASP A 134 -17.78 20.45 -8.65
N GLY A 135 -17.04 19.39 -8.31
CA GLY A 135 -17.16 18.67 -7.02
C GLY A 135 -16.66 19.41 -5.78
N GLY A 136 -16.29 20.69 -5.88
CA GLY A 136 -15.71 21.47 -4.77
C GLY A 136 -16.61 21.55 -3.54
N TRP A 137 -17.92 21.64 -3.73
CA TRP A 137 -18.88 21.67 -2.62
C TRP A 137 -18.90 20.37 -1.81
N LEU A 138 -18.66 19.21 -2.45
CA LEU A 138 -18.53 17.92 -1.76
C LEU A 138 -17.23 17.85 -0.97
N THR A 139 -16.14 18.35 -1.55
CA THR A 139 -14.84 18.45 -0.86
C THR A 139 -14.95 19.32 0.39
N GLU A 140 -15.59 20.49 0.29
CA GLU A 140 -15.83 21.36 1.45
C GLU A 140 -16.76 20.73 2.50
N ALA A 141 -17.83 20.07 2.06
CA ALA A 141 -18.75 19.38 2.96
C ALA A 141 -18.03 18.23 3.71
N LEU A 142 -17.17 17.49 3.01
CA LEU A 142 -16.37 16.41 3.59
C LEU A 142 -15.38 16.95 4.63
N ALA A 143 -14.67 18.03 4.31
CA ALA A 143 -13.74 18.68 5.25
C ALA A 143 -14.47 19.13 6.52
N LYS A 144 -15.59 19.85 6.39
CA LYS A 144 -16.40 20.28 7.54
C LYS A 144 -16.89 19.12 8.41
N HIS A 145 -17.25 17.98 7.79
CA HIS A 145 -17.62 16.78 8.52
C HIS A 145 -16.46 16.22 9.33
N TYR A 146 -15.25 16.22 8.77
CA TYR A 146 -14.05 15.74 9.46
C TYR A 146 -13.66 16.66 10.62
N ASP A 147 -13.74 17.98 10.43
CA ASP A 147 -13.47 18.96 11.49
C ASP A 147 -14.40 18.74 12.69
N GLU A 148 -15.69 18.53 12.44
CA GLU A 148 -16.67 18.25 13.50
C GLU A 148 -16.38 16.92 14.22
N GLY A 149 -16.07 15.86 13.46
CA GLY A 149 -15.69 14.57 14.04
C GLY A 149 -14.43 14.66 14.91
N TYR A 150 -13.44 15.43 14.46
CA TYR A 150 -12.21 15.67 15.21
C TYR A 150 -12.47 16.51 16.47
N ARG A 151 -13.34 17.52 16.40
CA ARG A 151 -13.77 18.31 17.57
C ARG A 151 -14.43 17.42 18.63
N LEU A 152 -15.34 16.53 18.23
CA LEU A 152 -15.98 15.58 19.15
C LEU A 152 -14.98 14.58 19.74
N TYR A 153 -14.02 14.12 18.94
CA TYR A 153 -12.92 13.27 19.41
C TYR A 153 -12.10 13.94 20.51
N GLN A 154 -11.71 15.20 20.32
CA GLN A 154 -10.96 15.97 21.33
C GLN A 154 -11.77 16.16 22.61
N GLN A 155 -13.07 16.51 22.50
CA GLN A 155 -13.95 16.63 23.67
C GLN A 155 -14.08 15.31 24.45
N ALA A 156 -14.16 14.18 23.76
CA ALA A 156 -14.19 12.87 24.40
C ALA A 156 -12.88 12.58 25.15
N LEU A 157 -11.72 12.90 24.55
CA LEU A 157 -10.42 12.76 25.21
C LEU A 157 -10.29 13.66 26.45
N GLU A 158 -10.70 14.92 26.35
CA GLU A 158 -10.70 15.87 27.48
C GLU A 158 -11.62 15.41 28.62
N ALA A 159 -12.72 14.74 28.30
CA ALA A 159 -13.61 14.11 29.26
C ALA A 159 -13.04 12.80 29.86
N GLY A 160 -11.83 12.38 29.50
CA GLY A 160 -11.17 11.19 30.02
C GLY A 160 -11.62 9.86 29.39
N ILE A 161 -12.33 9.90 28.26
CA ILE A 161 -12.76 8.71 27.55
C ILE A 161 -11.55 7.98 26.95
N ALA A 162 -11.56 6.65 27.03
CA ALA A 162 -10.51 5.82 26.45
C ALA A 162 -10.37 6.07 24.94
N ARG A 163 -9.13 6.16 24.44
CA ARG A 163 -8.83 6.46 23.03
C ARG A 163 -9.53 5.52 22.04
N GLU A 164 -9.71 4.26 22.41
CA GLU A 164 -10.38 3.28 21.55
C GLU A 164 -11.88 3.54 21.34
N GLN A 165 -12.53 4.23 22.29
CA GLN A 165 -13.90 4.71 22.19
C GLN A 165 -13.96 6.12 21.62
N ALA A 166 -13.08 7.02 22.05
CA ALA A 166 -13.05 8.40 21.53
C ALA A 166 -12.88 8.42 20.00
N ARG A 167 -12.02 7.55 19.45
CA ARG A 167 -11.80 7.47 17.99
C ARG A 167 -13.04 7.08 17.18
N LEU A 168 -14.13 6.64 17.80
CA LEU A 168 -15.39 6.34 17.10
C LEU A 168 -16.03 7.61 16.49
N PHE A 169 -15.65 8.80 16.97
CA PHE A 169 -16.07 10.08 16.38
C PHE A 169 -15.32 10.47 15.10
N LEU A 170 -14.19 9.81 14.82
CA LEU A 170 -13.37 10.12 13.65
C LEU A 170 -13.95 9.50 12.37
N ALA A 171 -13.62 10.08 11.23
CA ALA A 171 -13.97 9.55 9.92
C ALA A 171 -13.26 8.22 9.64
N GLY A 172 -13.85 7.12 10.12
CA GLY A 172 -13.20 5.81 10.15
C GLY A 172 -12.76 5.27 8.79
N PHE A 173 -13.42 5.67 7.70
CA PHE A 173 -13.05 5.30 6.33
C PHE A 173 -11.90 6.17 5.77
N GLY A 174 -11.89 7.46 6.10
CA GLY A 174 -10.93 8.43 5.57
C GLY A 174 -9.63 8.50 6.35
N VAL A 175 -9.59 7.98 7.58
CA VAL A 175 -8.41 8.07 8.44
C VAL A 175 -7.20 7.33 7.86
N TYR A 176 -6.06 7.99 7.84
CA TYR A 176 -4.76 7.46 7.44
C TYR A 176 -4.15 6.61 8.54
N TYR A 177 -3.56 5.49 8.13
CA TYR A 177 -2.67 4.72 8.97
C TYR A 177 -1.36 4.46 8.24
N THR A 178 -0.26 4.45 9.01
CA THR A 178 1.05 4.03 8.51
C THR A 178 1.35 2.61 8.94
N TRP A 179 1.49 1.68 7.99
CA TRP A 179 1.78 0.28 8.24
C TRP A 179 3.11 -0.12 7.59
N VAL A 180 3.75 -1.15 8.15
CA VAL A 180 4.84 -1.88 7.48
C VAL A 180 4.22 -3.10 6.78
N ALA A 181 4.56 -3.30 5.51
CA ALA A 181 4.02 -4.37 4.68
C ALA A 181 5.15 -5.12 3.97
N LYS A 182 5.20 -6.44 4.06
CA LYS A 182 6.23 -7.29 3.43
C LYS A 182 5.61 -8.35 2.52
N ILE A 183 6.19 -8.57 1.35
CA ILE A 183 5.73 -9.55 0.36
C ILE A 183 6.89 -10.05 -0.52
N ASP A 184 6.76 -11.27 -1.04
CA ASP A 184 7.67 -11.80 -2.06
C ASP A 184 7.32 -11.35 -3.50
N ALA A 185 8.25 -11.52 -4.44
CA ALA A 185 8.06 -11.02 -5.82
C ALA A 185 6.92 -11.73 -6.56
N HIS A 186 6.71 -13.03 -6.33
CA HIS A 186 5.62 -13.76 -6.98
C HIS A 186 4.26 -13.17 -6.59
N ASN A 187 4.04 -13.02 -5.29
CA ASN A 187 2.80 -12.50 -4.75
C ASN A 187 2.62 -11.00 -5.05
N LEU A 188 3.70 -10.23 -5.11
CA LEU A 188 3.64 -8.82 -5.53
C LEU A 188 3.19 -8.68 -6.99
N MET A 189 3.71 -9.49 -7.91
CA MET A 189 3.25 -9.50 -9.30
C MET A 189 1.75 -9.83 -9.40
N ARG A 190 1.27 -10.76 -8.57
CA ARG A 190 -0.17 -11.08 -8.50
C ARG A 190 -0.99 -9.91 -7.95
N PHE A 191 -0.51 -9.24 -6.91
CA PHE A 191 -1.15 -8.05 -6.35
C PHE A 191 -1.32 -6.95 -7.42
N LEU A 192 -0.29 -6.70 -8.22
CA LEU A 192 -0.30 -5.69 -9.30
C LEU A 192 -1.17 -6.07 -10.51
N SER A 193 -1.59 -7.34 -10.63
CA SER A 193 -2.39 -7.83 -11.76
C SER A 193 -3.90 -7.77 -11.55
N LEU A 194 -4.34 -7.50 -10.31
CA LEU A 194 -5.73 -7.46 -9.88
C LEU A 194 -6.31 -6.06 -10.04
#